data_AF-A0A5B9M1W8-F1
#
_entry.id   AF-A0A5B9M1W8-F1
#
_cell.length_a   1.000
_cell.length_b   1.000
_cell.length_c   1.000
_cell.angle_alpha   90.00
_cell.angle_beta   90.00
_cell.angle_gamma   90.00
#
_symmetry.space_group_name_H-M   'P 1'
#
loop_
_entity.id
_entity.type
_entity.pdbx_description
1 polymer ?
#
loop_
_entity_poly.entity_id
_entity_poly.type
_entity_poly.pdbx_seq_one_letter_code
_entity_poly.pdbx_strand_id
1 'polypeptide(L)'
;MQKVLVSARCKPQSKVIIKNSNYSYGDAIDYFANKISSESTRLRVEIELLKDEISELEDILKKTQRKIEEKREYLQLLESRYSADFEVDEKILESIRSIKSIAESFDCDPMEINEFTGNDTIGFHAMKCGITRLELEELLRMNI
;
A
#
# COMPACT_ATOMS: atom_id res chain seq x y z
N MET A 1 -16.67 37.69 -24.30
CA MET A 1 -17.97 37.03 -24.53
C MET A 1 -17.75 35.81 -25.41
N GLN A 2 -17.97 34.60 -24.88
CA GLN A 2 -17.95 33.36 -25.67
C GLN A 2 -19.24 33.29 -26.50
N LYS A 3 -19.11 33.09 -27.82
CA LYS A 3 -20.26 32.90 -28.71
C LYS A 3 -20.76 31.46 -28.54
N VAL A 4 -21.95 31.29 -27.97
CA VAL A 4 -22.63 29.99 -27.85
C VAL A 4 -23.50 29.77 -29.10
N LEU A 5 -23.33 28.64 -29.76
CA LEU A 5 -24.12 28.27 -30.93
C LEU A 5 -25.52 27.83 -30.48
N VAL A 6 -26.54 28.66 -30.75
CA VAL A 6 -27.93 28.44 -30.27
C VAL A 6 -28.72 27.51 -31.21
N SER A 7 -28.47 27.58 -32.52
CA SER A 7 -28.96 26.60 -33.50
C SER A 7 -28.20 26.75 -34.82
N ALA A 8 -27.97 25.65 -35.52
CA ALA A 8 -27.49 25.65 -36.91
C ALA A 8 -28.65 25.22 -37.80
N ARG A 9 -29.10 26.09 -38.71
CA ARG A 9 -30.01 25.69 -39.79
C ARG A 9 -29.19 25.38 -41.03
N CYS A 10 -29.24 24.14 -41.50
CA CYS A 10 -28.64 23.80 -42.78
C CYS A 10 -29.50 24.41 -43.89
N LYS A 11 -28.92 25.15 -44.83
CA LYS A 11 -29.61 25.49 -46.09
C LYS A 11 -29.28 24.37 -47.08
N PRO A 12 -30.20 23.42 -47.35
CA PRO A 12 -29.88 22.33 -48.26
C PRO A 12 -29.64 22.89 -49.67
N GLN A 13 -28.44 22.65 -50.22
CA GLN A 13 -28.11 23.02 -51.60
C GLN A 13 -28.85 22.15 -52.63
N SER A 14 -29.43 21.02 -52.21
CA SER A 14 -30.11 20.06 -53.08
C SER A 14 -31.50 19.71 -52.54
N LYS A 15 -32.53 19.95 -53.36
CA LYS A 15 -33.91 19.48 -53.13
C LYS A 15 -34.16 18.07 -53.68
N VAL A 16 -33.10 17.32 -54.00
CA VAL A 16 -33.23 15.97 -54.56
C VAL A 16 -33.89 15.08 -53.52
N ILE A 17 -35.00 14.45 -53.92
CA ILE A 17 -35.74 13.48 -53.12
C ILE A 17 -34.90 12.20 -53.08
N ILE A 18 -34.68 11.65 -51.89
CA ILE A 18 -34.00 10.36 -51.74
C ILE A 18 -34.90 9.31 -52.41
N LYS A 19 -34.34 8.59 -53.38
CA LYS A 19 -35.07 7.63 -54.23
C LYS A 19 -35.93 6.69 -53.37
N ASN A 20 -37.22 6.58 -53.71
CA ASN A 20 -38.25 5.79 -53.00
C ASN A 20 -38.56 6.24 -51.55
N SER A 21 -38.31 7.50 -51.21
CA SER A 21 -38.74 8.09 -49.94
C SER A 21 -39.50 9.39 -50.17
N ASN A 22 -40.30 9.79 -49.19
CA ASN A 22 -40.95 11.12 -49.17
C ASN A 22 -40.04 12.21 -48.58
N TYR A 23 -38.75 11.93 -48.39
CA TYR A 23 -37.80 12.82 -47.72
C TYR A 23 -36.72 13.31 -48.70
N SER A 24 -36.33 14.57 -48.56
CA SER A 24 -35.19 15.14 -49.26
C SER A 24 -33.88 14.90 -48.50
N TYR A 25 -32.74 15.05 -49.19
CA TYR A 25 -31.44 15.09 -48.53
C TYR A 25 -31.34 16.20 -47.48
N GLY A 26 -32.07 17.31 -47.66
CA GLY A 26 -32.16 18.38 -46.65
C GLY A 26 -32.85 17.93 -45.38
N ASP A 27 -33.97 17.21 -45.50
CA ASP A 27 -34.72 16.70 -44.34
C ASP A 27 -33.90 15.68 -43.53
N ALA A 28 -33.11 14.85 -44.22
CA ALA A 28 -32.19 13.92 -43.57
C ALA A 28 -31.09 14.66 -42.79
N ILE A 29 -30.50 15.71 -43.36
CA ILE A 29 -29.49 16.52 -42.69
C ILE A 29 -30.08 17.23 -41.47
N ASP A 30 -31.26 17.83 -41.59
CA ASP A 30 -31.93 18.50 -40.47
C ASP A 30 -32.33 17.50 -39.36
N TYR A 31 -32.73 16.27 -39.72
CA TYR A 31 -32.95 15.20 -38.76
C TYR A 31 -31.67 14.85 -37.97
N PHE A 32 -30.55 14.66 -38.66
CA PHE A 32 -29.28 14.38 -37.98
C PHE A 32 -28.80 15.56 -37.15
N ALA A 33 -28.92 16.78 -37.65
CA ALA A 33 -28.59 17.99 -36.91
C ALA A 33 -29.39 18.06 -35.60
N ASN A 34 -30.71 17.87 -35.67
CA ASN A 34 -31.60 17.85 -34.50
C ASN A 34 -31.30 16.70 -33.53
N LYS A 35 -30.95 15.53 -34.06
CA LYS A 35 -30.63 14.36 -33.24
C LYS A 35 -29.30 14.54 -32.50
N ILE A 36 -28.28 15.06 -33.18
CA ILE A 36 -26.97 15.36 -32.59
C ILE A 36 -27.08 16.55 -31.62
N SER A 37 -27.92 17.55 -31.91
CA SER A 37 -28.16 18.69 -31.03
C SER A 37 -29.17 18.41 -29.93
N SER A 38 -29.80 17.23 -29.92
CA SER A 38 -30.78 16.88 -28.89
C SER A 38 -30.08 16.66 -27.55
N GLU A 39 -30.59 17.31 -26.51
CA GLU A 39 -30.08 17.18 -25.15
C GLU A 39 -30.08 15.73 -24.66
N SER A 40 -31.09 14.95 -25.06
CA SER A 40 -31.18 13.52 -24.72
C SER A 40 -30.06 12.68 -25.33
N THR A 41 -29.61 12.99 -26.55
CA THR A 41 -28.49 12.29 -27.18
C THR A 41 -27.17 12.68 -26.52
N ARG A 42 -27.01 13.96 -26.15
CA ARG A 42 -25.83 14.43 -25.40
C ARG A 42 -25.73 13.73 -24.03
N LEU A 43 -26.83 13.72 -23.29
CA LEU A 43 -26.93 13.05 -21.99
C LEU A 43 -26.63 11.57 -22.11
N ARG A 44 -27.12 10.90 -23.16
CA ARG A 44 -26.83 9.48 -23.38
C ARG A 44 -25.34 9.21 -23.57
N VAL A 45 -24.67 10.00 -24.40
CA VAL A 45 -23.21 9.86 -24.61
C VAL A 45 -22.46 10.13 -23.32
N GLU A 46 -22.85 11.16 -22.56
CA GLU A 46 -22.24 11.49 -21.28
C GLU A 46 -22.43 10.37 -20.25
N ILE A 47 -23.61 9.73 -20.20
CA ILE A 47 -23.86 8.54 -19.37
C ILE A 47 -22.97 7.36 -19.77
N GLU A 48 -22.81 7.10 -21.07
CA GLU A 48 -21.96 6.00 -21.55
C GLU A 48 -20.48 6.25 -21.18
N LEU A 49 -19.97 7.48 -21.39
CA LEU A 49 -18.61 7.86 -20.98
C LEU A 49 -18.39 7.72 -19.47
N LEU A 50 -19.34 8.19 -18.65
CA LEU A 50 -19.25 8.08 -17.19
C LEU A 50 -19.29 6.62 -16.73
N LYS A 51 -20.04 5.75 -17.39
CA LYS A 51 -20.06 4.31 -17.08
C LYS A 51 -18.71 3.65 -17.35
N ASP A 52 -18.09 3.99 -18.47
CA ASP A 52 -16.76 3.48 -18.82
C ASP A 52 -15.71 3.96 -17.80
N GLU A 53 -15.75 5.24 -17.42
CA GLU A 53 -14.86 5.80 -16.40
C GLU A 53 -15.05 5.14 -15.02
N ILE A 54 -16.30 4.89 -14.61
CA ILE A 54 -16.60 4.13 -13.38
C ILE A 54 -15.98 2.73 -13.44
N SER A 55 -16.14 2.02 -14.56
CA SER A 55 -15.57 0.68 -14.73
C SER A 55 -14.04 0.68 -14.62
N GLU A 56 -13.37 1.69 -15.21
CA GLU A 56 -11.92 1.83 -15.11
C GLU A 56 -11.46 2.09 -13.67
N LEU A 57 -12.18 2.97 -12.95
CA LEU A 57 -11.89 3.26 -11.54
C LEU A 57 -12.08 2.05 -10.64
N GLU A 58 -13.13 1.24 -10.87
CA GLU A 58 -13.35 -0.01 -10.14
C GLU A 58 -12.20 -1.01 -10.33
N ASP A 59 -11.69 -1.14 -11.56
CA ASP A 59 -10.54 -2.00 -11.87
C ASP A 59 -9.26 -1.52 -11.18
N ILE A 60 -9.02 -0.19 -11.16
CA ILE A 60 -7.89 0.41 -10.43
C ILE A 60 -8.01 0.14 -8.94
N LEU A 61 -9.21 0.30 -8.38
CA LEU A 61 -9.48 0.06 -6.95
C LEU A 61 -9.20 -1.39 -6.59
N LYS A 62 -9.67 -2.35 -7.39
CA LYS A 62 -9.41 -3.78 -7.21
C LYS A 62 -7.92 -4.13 -7.25
N LYS A 63 -7.16 -3.56 -8.20
CA LYS A 63 -5.70 -3.73 -8.26
C LYS A 63 -5.00 -3.14 -7.03
N THR A 64 -5.48 -1.99 -6.56
CA THR A 64 -4.91 -1.31 -5.39
C THR A 64 -5.19 -2.08 -4.10
N GLN A 65 -6.39 -2.64 -3.95
CA GLN A 65 -6.74 -3.52 -2.83
C GLN A 65 -5.82 -4.75 -2.76
N ARG A 66 -5.56 -5.42 -3.90
CA ARG A 66 -4.61 -6.54 -3.95
C ARG A 66 -3.21 -6.14 -3.48
N LYS A 67 -2.71 -4.99 -3.94
CA LYS A 67 -1.41 -4.47 -3.48
C LYS A 67 -1.38 -4.20 -1.97
N ILE A 68 -2.50 -3.72 -1.39
CA ILE A 68 -2.61 -3.51 0.06
C ILE A 68 -2.56 -4.86 0.78
N GLU A 69 -3.27 -5.87 0.29
CA GLU A 69 -3.26 -7.22 0.85
C GLU A 69 -1.83 -7.80 0.87
N GLU A 70 -1.14 -7.76 -0.26
CA GLU A 70 0.26 -8.22 -0.39
C GLU A 70 1.21 -7.52 0.60
N LYS A 71 1.02 -6.20 0.79
CA LYS A 71 1.82 -5.43 1.76
C LYS A 71 1.47 -5.77 3.20
N ARG A 72 0.22 -6.08 3.52
CA ARG A 72 -0.20 -6.54 4.84
C ARG A 72 0.37 -7.91 5.17
N GLU A 73 0.31 -8.85 4.24
CA GLU A 73 0.92 -10.18 4.40
C GLU A 73 2.43 -10.07 4.64
N TYR A 74 3.11 -9.21 3.86
CA TYR A 74 4.54 -8.96 4.05
C TYR A 74 4.85 -8.29 5.38
N LEU A 75 4.03 -7.32 5.82
CA LEU A 75 4.16 -6.71 7.14
C LEU A 75 4.03 -7.75 8.25
N GLN A 76 3.01 -8.62 8.18
CA GLN A 76 2.82 -9.69 9.15
C GLN A 76 4.01 -10.66 9.19
N LEU A 77 4.61 -10.97 8.03
CA LEU A 77 5.85 -11.75 7.96
C LEU A 77 7.02 -11.03 8.65
N LEU A 78 7.15 -9.72 8.46
CA LEU A 78 8.20 -8.95 9.13
C LEU A 78 7.96 -8.85 10.64
N GLU A 79 6.72 -8.61 11.08
CA GLU A 79 6.36 -8.54 12.50
C GLU A 79 6.59 -9.86 13.21
N SER A 80 6.30 -11.00 12.56
CA SER A 80 6.59 -12.32 13.11
C SER A 80 8.09 -12.60 13.25
N ARG A 81 8.90 -12.13 12.29
CA ARG A 81 10.38 -12.18 12.41
C ARG A 81 10.89 -11.26 13.51
N TYR A 82 10.40 -10.03 13.55
CA TYR A 82 10.80 -9.05 14.56
C TYR A 82 10.42 -9.48 15.97
N SER A 83 9.24 -10.10 16.15
CA SER A 83 8.83 -10.66 17.45
C SER A 83 9.77 -11.77 17.93
N ALA A 84 10.28 -12.59 17.02
CA ALA A 84 11.26 -13.62 17.35
C ALA A 84 12.61 -13.01 17.75
N ASP A 85 13.05 -11.94 17.09
CA ASP A 85 14.32 -11.27 17.39
C ASP A 85 14.23 -10.39 18.67
N PHE A 86 13.09 -9.75 18.92
CA PHE A 86 12.89 -8.88 20.10
C PHE A 86 12.82 -9.68 21.42
N GLU A 87 12.22 -10.87 21.41
CA GLU A 87 12.27 -11.76 22.58
C GLU A 87 13.71 -12.17 22.94
N VAL A 88 14.58 -12.33 21.92
CA VAL A 88 16.00 -12.64 22.12
C VAL A 88 16.70 -11.42 22.72
N ASP A 89 16.46 -10.23 22.18
CA ASP A 89 17.04 -8.98 22.70
C ASP A 89 16.62 -8.67 24.15
N GLU A 90 15.34 -8.86 24.52
CA GLU A 90 14.90 -8.61 25.90
C GLU A 90 15.48 -9.62 26.89
N LYS A 91 15.55 -10.91 26.52
CA LYS A 91 16.20 -11.95 27.35
C LYS A 91 17.69 -11.69 27.54
N ILE A 92 18.37 -11.18 26.51
CA ILE A 92 19.79 -10.80 26.58
C ILE A 92 19.96 -9.59 27.51
N LEU A 93 19.15 -8.54 27.36
CA LEU A 93 19.19 -7.37 28.23
C LEU A 93 18.92 -7.71 29.70
N GLU A 94 17.94 -8.59 29.97
CA GLU A 94 17.66 -9.07 31.32
C GLU A 94 18.83 -9.87 31.89
N SER A 95 19.46 -10.73 31.09
CA SER A 95 20.65 -11.47 31.50
C SER A 95 21.84 -10.55 31.78
N ILE A 96 22.07 -9.52 30.97
CA ILE A 96 23.11 -8.51 31.22
C ILE A 96 22.85 -7.78 32.54
N ARG A 97 21.60 -7.35 32.81
CA ARG A 97 21.24 -6.71 34.10
C ARG A 97 21.45 -7.66 35.28
N SER A 98 21.09 -8.93 35.13
CA SER A 98 21.29 -9.95 36.16
C SER A 98 22.78 -10.15 36.47
N ILE A 99 23.62 -10.28 35.44
CA ILE A 99 25.08 -10.41 35.60
C ILE A 99 25.64 -9.18 36.32
N LYS A 100 25.24 -7.97 35.91
CA LYS A 100 25.68 -6.73 36.58
C LYS A 100 25.26 -6.67 38.04
N SER A 101 24.00 -7.00 38.34
CA SER A 101 23.50 -6.97 39.71
C SER A 101 24.22 -7.98 40.63
N ILE A 102 24.56 -9.15 40.09
CA ILE A 102 25.38 -10.13 40.82
C ILE A 102 26.80 -9.60 41.01
N ALA A 103 27.41 -9.01 39.98
CA ALA A 103 28.76 -8.46 40.04
C ALA A 103 28.86 -7.31 41.06
N GLU A 104 27.87 -6.42 41.07
CA GLU A 104 27.70 -5.38 42.10
C GLU A 104 27.60 -5.96 43.52
N SER A 105 26.93 -7.12 43.68
CA SER A 105 26.81 -7.78 44.99
C SER A 105 28.13 -8.37 45.48
N PHE A 106 29.03 -8.74 44.57
CA PHE A 106 30.37 -9.25 44.87
C PHE A 106 31.46 -8.18 44.77
N ASP A 107 31.10 -6.94 44.46
CA ASP A 107 32.03 -5.81 44.21
C ASP A 107 33.11 -6.17 43.18
N CYS A 108 32.70 -6.76 42.06
CA CYS A 108 33.61 -7.19 40.99
C CYS A 108 33.16 -6.73 39.60
N ASP A 109 34.06 -6.86 38.62
CA ASP A 109 33.72 -6.60 37.22
C ASP A 109 32.74 -7.68 36.70
N PRO A 110 31.67 -7.30 35.97
CA PRO A 110 30.76 -8.26 35.32
C PRO A 110 31.44 -9.35 34.49
N MET A 111 32.62 -9.08 33.94
CA MET A 111 33.43 -10.04 33.18
C MET A 111 34.18 -11.05 34.07
N GLU A 112 34.46 -10.70 35.32
CA GLU A 112 35.19 -11.52 36.30
C GLU A 112 34.26 -12.30 37.22
N ILE A 113 32.94 -12.09 37.09
CA ILE A 113 31.90 -12.67 37.95
C ILE A 113 32.03 -14.17 38.19
N ASN A 114 32.48 -14.94 37.20
CA ASN A 114 32.66 -16.38 37.31
C ASN A 114 33.67 -16.78 38.40
N GLU A 115 34.69 -15.95 38.63
CA GLU A 115 35.70 -16.18 39.66
C GLU A 115 35.13 -15.98 41.07
N PHE A 116 34.18 -15.06 41.22
CA PHE A 116 33.56 -14.72 42.50
C PHE A 116 32.39 -15.64 42.85
N THR A 117 31.58 -16.01 41.85
CA THR A 117 30.45 -16.94 42.05
C THR A 117 30.89 -18.40 42.13
N GLY A 118 32.13 -18.72 41.70
CA GLY A 118 32.65 -20.08 41.61
C GLY A 118 31.94 -20.95 40.57
N ASN A 119 31.14 -20.33 39.69
CA ASN A 119 30.31 -21.00 38.69
C ASN A 119 30.45 -20.30 37.33
N ASP A 120 30.12 -20.99 36.25
CA ASP A 120 30.10 -20.38 34.92
C ASP A 120 28.81 -19.55 34.70
N THR A 121 28.70 -18.43 35.41
CA THR A 121 27.57 -17.51 35.34
C THR A 121 27.37 -16.95 33.94
N ILE A 122 28.44 -16.52 33.27
CA ILE A 122 28.36 -15.99 31.89
C ILE A 122 27.90 -17.09 30.92
N GLY A 123 28.47 -18.29 31.00
CA GLY A 123 28.07 -19.42 30.15
C GLY A 123 26.61 -19.84 30.35
N PHE A 124 26.13 -19.83 31.59
CA PHE A 124 24.73 -20.11 31.91
C PHE A 124 23.78 -19.10 31.25
N HIS A 125 24.09 -17.80 31.36
CA HIS A 125 23.27 -16.75 30.76
C HIS A 125 23.33 -16.76 29.22
N ALA A 126 24.50 -17.03 28.63
CA ALA A 126 24.64 -17.18 27.19
C ALA A 126 23.75 -18.31 26.65
N MET A 127 23.78 -19.48 27.32
CA MET A 127 22.93 -20.61 26.99
C MET A 127 21.44 -20.30 27.18
N LYS A 128 21.05 -19.60 28.25
CA LYS A 128 19.67 -19.16 28.52
C LYS A 128 19.15 -18.24 27.40
N CYS A 129 20.01 -17.40 26.85
CA CYS A 129 19.68 -16.46 25.78
C CYS A 129 19.80 -17.06 24.37
N GLY A 130 20.34 -18.26 24.23
CA GLY A 130 20.55 -18.90 22.92
C GLY A 130 21.67 -18.28 22.09
N ILE A 131 22.60 -17.54 22.72
CA ILE A 131 23.78 -16.94 22.09
C ILE A 131 25.06 -17.62 22.56
N THR A 132 26.14 -17.43 21.81
CA THR A 132 27.45 -17.92 22.23
C THR A 132 27.99 -17.11 23.41
N ARG A 133 28.87 -17.73 24.19
CA ARG A 133 29.58 -17.05 25.29
C ARG A 133 30.26 -15.75 24.82
N LEU A 134 30.91 -15.83 23.67
CA LEU A 134 31.72 -14.73 23.12
C LEU A 134 30.84 -13.54 22.73
N GLU A 135 29.68 -13.78 22.15
CA GLU A 135 28.69 -12.73 21.85
C GLU A 135 28.17 -12.04 23.12
N LEU A 136 27.88 -12.80 24.19
CA LEU A 136 27.44 -12.22 25.46
C LEU A 136 28.54 -11.38 26.13
N GLU A 137 29.79 -11.84 26.08
CA GLU A 137 30.95 -11.10 26.58
C GLU A 137 31.18 -9.78 25.81
N GLU A 138 30.99 -9.78 24.49
CA GLU A 138 31.03 -8.53 23.70
C GLU A 138 29.91 -7.57 24.08
N LEU A 139 28.68 -8.06 24.26
CA LEU A 139 27.55 -7.24 24.67
C LEU A 139 27.71 -6.68 26.09
N LEU A 140 28.31 -7.45 27.01
CA LEU A 140 28.68 -6.97 28.34
C LEU A 140 29.68 -5.82 28.23
N ARG A 141 30.75 -5.97 27.44
CA ARG A 141 31.75 -4.90 27.24
C ARG A 141 31.19 -3.62 26.65
N MET A 142 30.22 -3.71 25.74
CA MET A 142 29.58 -2.52 25.15
C MET A 142 28.64 -1.80 26.13
N ASN A 143 28.18 -2.50 27.17
CA ASN A 143 27.26 -1.97 28.17
C ASN A 143 27.94 -1.61 29.49
N ILE A 144 29.22 -1.93 29.69
CA ILE A 144 30.05 -1.45 30.82
C ILE A 144 30.42 0.02 30.58
#